data_AF-A0A520F823-F1
#
_entry.id   AF-A0A520F823-F1
#
_cell.length_a   1.000
_cell.length_b   1.000
_cell.length_c   1.000
_cell.angle_alpha   90.00
_cell.angle_beta   90.00
_cell.angle_gamma   90.00
#
_symmetry.space_group_name_H-M   'P 1'
#
loop_
_entity.id
_entity.type
_entity.pdbx_description
1 polymer ?
#
loop_
_entity_poly.entity_id
_entity_poly.type
_entity_poly.pdbx_seq_one_letter_code
_entity_poly.pdbx_strand_id
1 'polypeptide(L)'
;MTSVGTKLAPKIVFDVARLEATSRIYLMSSRKLDERRARDGTLAAAVRDLVQMPVTNLVIESWDQDREDNRIIRDELGAAAPFRYTHDRPPNLLLWIPDVRAWAWGRGGSMRAKSAHRIVVVRV
;
A
#
# COMPACT_ATOMS: atom_id res chain seq x y z
N MET A 1 -10.94 -16.56 15.91
CA MET A 1 -11.24 -15.62 14.80
C MET A 1 -12.39 -16.19 13.98
N THR A 2 -13.57 -15.65 14.21
CA THR A 2 -14.88 -16.22 13.86
C THR A 2 -15.22 -16.02 12.38
N SER A 3 -16.05 -16.91 11.86
CA SER A 3 -16.40 -17.21 10.46
C SER A 3 -16.94 -16.09 9.55
N VAL A 4 -16.86 -14.82 9.97
CA VAL A 4 -17.37 -13.67 9.20
C VAL A 4 -16.53 -13.40 7.94
N GLY A 5 -15.22 -13.70 7.98
CA GLY A 5 -14.27 -13.33 6.93
C GLY A 5 -14.38 -14.10 5.61
N THR A 6 -14.81 -15.37 5.63
CA THR A 6 -14.66 -16.24 4.45
C THR A 6 -15.70 -15.99 3.36
N LYS A 7 -16.93 -15.58 3.72
CA LYS A 7 -18.01 -15.35 2.76
C LYS A 7 -17.98 -13.94 2.13
N LEU A 8 -17.56 -12.93 2.90
CA LEU A 8 -17.56 -11.53 2.45
C LEU A 8 -16.29 -11.14 1.69
N ALA A 9 -15.13 -11.70 2.04
CA ALA A 9 -13.86 -11.35 1.40
C ALA A 9 -13.88 -11.49 -0.13
N PRO A 10 -14.46 -12.56 -0.73
CA PRO A 10 -14.55 -12.66 -2.18
C PRO A 10 -15.37 -11.55 -2.83
N LYS A 11 -16.43 -11.08 -2.16
CA LYS A 11 -17.28 -9.98 -2.64
C LYS A 11 -16.52 -8.65 -2.56
N ILE A 12 -15.89 -8.36 -1.42
CA ILE A 12 -15.10 -7.14 -1.23
C ILE A 12 -13.97 -7.04 -2.27
N VAL A 13 -13.20 -8.12 -2.46
CA VAL A 13 -12.12 -8.15 -3.46
C VAL A 13 -12.67 -7.92 -4.87
N PHE A 14 -13.82 -8.52 -5.19
CA PHE A 14 -14.45 -8.34 -6.49
C PHE A 14 -14.91 -6.90 -6.72
N ASP A 15 -15.59 -6.30 -5.74
CA ASP A 15 -16.09 -4.93 -5.86
C ASP A 15 -14.92 -3.92 -5.94
N VAL A 16 -13.86 -4.11 -5.15
CA VAL A 16 -12.64 -3.27 -5.22
C VAL A 16 -11.86 -3.44 -6.54
N ALA A 17 -11.88 -4.64 -7.14
CA ALA A 17 -11.24 -4.88 -8.44
C ALA A 17 -11.95 -4.15 -9.61
N ARG A 18 -13.22 -3.77 -9.42
CA ARG A 18 -14.01 -3.01 -10.40
C ARG A 18 -13.81 -1.50 -10.31
N LEU A 19 -13.22 -1.01 -9.21
CA LEU A 19 -12.87 0.40 -9.09
C LEU A 19 -11.75 0.74 -10.09
N GLU A 20 -11.85 1.90 -10.73
CA GLU A 20 -10.82 2.45 -11.61
C GLU A 20 -9.63 3.02 -10.83
N ALA A 21 -9.19 2.30 -9.80
CA ALA A 21 -7.95 2.58 -9.10
C ALA A 21 -6.85 1.67 -9.68
N THR A 22 -5.68 2.22 -9.92
CA THR A 22 -4.46 1.43 -10.22
C THR A 22 -3.67 1.26 -8.94
N SER A 23 -3.06 0.10 -8.72
CA SER A 23 -2.23 -0.14 -7.54
C SER A 23 -0.84 -0.61 -7.91
N ARG A 24 0.10 -0.22 -7.06
CA ARG A 24 1.46 -0.74 -7.04
C ARG A 24 1.68 -1.45 -5.71
N ILE A 25 2.20 -2.68 -5.75
CA ILE A 25 2.63 -3.42 -4.57
C ILE A 25 4.14 -3.43 -4.54
N TYR A 26 4.73 -2.83 -3.50
CA TYR A 26 6.17 -2.85 -3.24
C TYR A 26 6.49 -4.07 -2.38
N LEU A 27 7.18 -5.04 -2.95
CA LEU A 27 7.38 -6.37 -2.35
C LEU A 27 8.85 -6.58 -1.98
N MET A 28 9.13 -6.53 -0.68
CA MET A 28 10.40 -6.98 -0.11
C MET A 28 10.41 -8.52 -0.05
N SER A 29 11.37 -9.15 -0.73
CA SER A 29 11.49 -10.62 -0.78
C SER A 29 12.60 -11.18 0.12
N SER A 30 13.38 -10.32 0.78
CA SER A 30 14.48 -10.73 1.65
C SER A 30 13.98 -11.37 2.93
N ARG A 31 14.43 -12.60 3.22
CA ARG A 31 14.19 -13.29 4.50
C ARG A 31 15.14 -12.87 5.62
N LYS A 32 16.13 -12.02 5.31
CA LYS A 32 17.17 -11.59 6.26
C LYS A 32 16.81 -10.28 6.96
N LEU A 33 15.81 -9.55 6.46
CA LEU A 33 15.34 -8.32 7.06
C LEU A 33 14.21 -8.62 8.03
N ASP A 34 14.21 -7.92 9.15
CA ASP A 34 13.03 -7.84 10.00
C ASP A 34 11.90 -7.04 9.30
N GLU A 35 10.70 -7.16 9.84
CA GLU A 35 9.51 -6.51 9.29
C GLU A 35 9.65 -4.99 9.23
N ARG A 36 10.31 -4.37 10.22
CA ARG A 36 10.48 -2.92 10.26
C ARG A 36 11.37 -2.44 9.11
N ARG A 37 12.54 -3.05 8.94
CA ARG A 37 13.47 -2.71 7.85
C ARG A 37 12.87 -3.01 6.49
N ALA A 38 12.07 -4.08 6.38
CA ALA A 38 11.33 -4.38 5.17
C ALA A 38 10.30 -3.29 4.85
N ARG A 39 9.53 -2.83 5.85
CA ARG A 39 8.58 -1.71 5.72
C ARG A 39 9.27 -0.41 5.33
N ASP A 40 10.37 -0.08 5.98
CA ASP A 40 11.11 1.16 5.72
C ASP A 40 11.64 1.18 4.27
N GLY A 41 12.22 0.06 3.83
CA GLY A 41 12.70 -0.10 2.46
C GLY A 41 11.58 -0.01 1.42
N THR A 42 10.42 -0.63 1.68
CA THR A 42 9.29 -0.56 0.74
C THR A 42 8.64 0.82 0.70
N LEU A 43 8.54 1.53 1.83
CA LEU A 43 8.07 2.91 1.87
C LEU A 43 9.01 3.84 1.10
N ALA A 44 10.33 3.72 1.33
CA ALA A 44 11.33 4.51 0.60
C ALA A 44 11.28 4.27 -0.91
N ALA A 45 11.12 3.01 -1.34
CA ALA A 45 10.93 2.68 -2.75
C ALA A 45 9.63 3.27 -3.32
N ALA A 46 8.54 3.21 -2.56
CA ALA A 46 7.26 3.77 -2.96
C ALA A 46 7.32 5.27 -3.16
N VAL A 47 7.91 6.00 -2.21
CA VAL A 47 8.06 7.45 -2.26
C VAL A 47 8.87 7.89 -3.48
N ARG A 48 9.99 7.21 -3.78
CA ARG A 48 10.81 7.50 -4.97
C ARG A 48 10.05 7.31 -6.29
N ASP A 49 9.26 6.25 -6.38
CA ASP A 49 8.46 5.95 -7.57
C ASP A 49 7.31 6.97 -7.73
N LEU A 50 6.66 7.38 -6.63
CA LEU A 50 5.58 8.39 -6.65
C LEU A 50 6.05 9.74 -7.20
N VAL A 51 7.31 10.12 -6.99
CA VAL A 51 7.90 11.35 -7.57
C VAL A 51 7.90 11.34 -9.10
N GLN A 52 7.95 10.15 -9.72
CA GLN A 52 7.95 9.99 -11.17
C GLN A 52 6.54 10.00 -11.77
N MET A 53 5.51 10.22 -10.95
CA MET A 53 4.10 10.17 -11.32
C MET A 53 3.42 11.53 -11.05
N PRO A 54 2.29 11.84 -11.71
CA PRO A 54 1.52 13.07 -11.47
C PRO A 54 0.71 12.98 -10.17
N VAL A 55 1.38 12.64 -9.06
CA VAL A 55 0.78 12.51 -7.73
C VAL A 55 0.70 13.90 -7.10
N THR A 56 -0.46 14.27 -6.58
CA THR A 56 -0.66 15.54 -5.85
C THR A 56 -0.78 15.33 -4.35
N ASN A 57 -1.32 14.17 -3.93
CA ASN A 57 -1.58 13.84 -2.53
C ASN A 57 -1.20 12.38 -2.23
N LEU A 58 -0.47 12.18 -1.13
CA LEU A 58 -0.17 10.88 -0.53
C LEU A 58 -0.86 10.81 0.84
N VAL A 59 -1.73 9.82 1.02
CA VAL A 59 -2.38 9.55 2.31
C VAL A 59 -1.80 8.25 2.85
N ILE A 60 -1.31 8.29 4.08
CA ILE A 60 -0.76 7.15 4.81
C ILE A 60 -1.64 6.92 6.03
N GLU A 61 -1.92 5.65 6.36
CA GLU A 61 -2.66 5.34 7.58
C GLU A 61 -1.82 5.72 8.80
N SER A 62 -2.41 6.55 9.66
CA SER A 62 -1.82 6.97 10.93
C SER A 62 -1.90 5.84 11.95
N TRP A 63 -0.75 5.51 12.55
CA TRP A 63 -0.66 4.53 13.63
C TRP A 63 0.42 4.94 14.63
N ASP A 64 1.25 4.01 15.11
CA ASP A 64 2.31 4.25 16.09
C ASP A 64 3.66 4.68 15.46
N GLN A 65 3.72 4.76 14.13
CA GLN A 65 4.96 4.90 13.35
C GLN A 65 5.05 6.16 12.48
N ASP A 66 4.12 7.10 12.65
CA ASP A 66 4.05 8.32 11.85
C ASP A 66 5.36 9.13 11.86
N ARG A 67 6.10 9.11 12.98
CA ARG A 67 7.37 9.86 13.11
C ARG A 67 8.47 9.28 12.24
N GLU A 68 8.60 7.97 12.21
CA GLU A 68 9.57 7.24 11.41
C GLU A 68 9.21 7.33 9.93
N ASP A 69 7.93 7.17 9.57
CA ASP A 69 7.45 7.28 8.20
C ASP A 69 7.71 8.71 7.66
N ASN A 70 7.45 9.74 8.46
CA ASN A 70 7.82 11.13 8.12
C ASN A 70 9.33 11.35 7.95
N ARG A 71 10.17 10.64 8.72
CA ARG A 71 11.63 10.72 8.57
C ARG A 71 12.05 10.16 7.22
N ILE A 72 11.57 8.96 6.88
CA ILE A 72 11.88 8.29 5.61
C ILE A 72 11.45 9.15 4.42
N ILE A 73 10.22 9.69 4.45
CA ILE A 73 9.71 10.55 3.37
C ILE A 73 10.59 11.78 3.20
N ARG A 74 11.03 12.43 4.29
CA ARG A 74 11.94 13.57 4.22
C ARG A 74 13.33 13.20 3.72
N ASP A 75 13.85 12.05 4.13
CA ASP A 75 15.17 11.59 3.70
C ASP A 75 15.19 11.29 2.18
N GLU A 76 14.08 10.78 1.64
CA GLU A 76 13.94 10.48 0.21
C GLU A 76 13.57 11.70 -0.66
N LEU A 77 12.74 12.63 -0.15
CA LEU A 77 12.23 13.77 -0.93
C LEU A 77 12.96 15.10 -0.66
N GLY A 78 13.69 15.20 0.45
CA GLY A 78 14.26 16.44 0.93
C GLY A 78 13.20 17.44 1.41
N ALA A 79 13.56 18.73 1.45
CA ALA A 79 12.74 19.80 2.01
C ALA A 79 11.54 20.20 1.12
N ALA A 80 11.59 19.90 -0.19
CA ALA A 80 10.58 20.31 -1.15
C ALA A 80 9.92 19.08 -1.79
N ALA A 81 9.03 18.42 -1.04
CA ALA A 81 8.25 17.30 -1.56
C ALA A 81 7.34 17.78 -2.72
N PRO A 82 7.32 17.06 -3.86
CA PRO A 82 6.53 17.46 -5.03
C PRO A 82 5.01 17.22 -4.85
N PHE A 83 4.60 16.60 -3.76
CA PHE A 83 3.22 16.32 -3.40
C PHE A 83 2.99 16.55 -1.91
N ARG A 84 1.72 16.77 -1.54
CA ARG A 84 1.31 16.83 -0.14
C ARG A 84 1.25 15.40 0.43
N TYR A 85 1.83 15.16 1.59
CA TYR A 85 1.64 13.90 2.32
C TYR A 85 0.97 14.14 3.67
N THR A 86 0.07 13.25 4.06
CA THR A 86 -0.67 13.33 5.33
C THR A 86 -0.85 11.95 5.94
N HIS A 87 -0.77 11.87 7.27
CA HIS A 87 -1.22 10.71 8.03
C HIS A 87 -2.69 10.91 8.41
N ASP A 88 -3.53 9.93 8.12
CA ASP A 88 -4.98 9.99 8.34
C ASP A 88 -5.51 8.68 8.93
N ARG A 89 -6.73 8.70 9.50
CA ARG A 89 -7.31 7.55 10.19
C ARG A 89 -8.29 6.76 9.32
N PRO A 90 -8.68 5.54 9.75
CA PRO A 90 -9.52 4.62 8.98
C PRO A 90 -10.89 5.06 8.45
N PRO A 91 -11.59 6.14 8.88
CA PRO A 91 -12.79 6.57 8.14
C PRO A 91 -12.48 6.99 6.69
N ASN A 92 -11.21 7.24 6.33
CA ASN A 92 -10.83 7.57 4.97
C ASN A 92 -10.85 6.35 4.04
N LEU A 93 -11.78 6.36 3.07
CA LEU A 93 -11.92 5.34 2.03
C LEU A 93 -10.74 5.30 1.02
N LEU A 94 -9.66 6.03 1.21
CA LEU A 94 -8.44 5.82 0.43
C LEU A 94 -7.49 4.82 1.10
N LEU A 95 -7.67 4.55 2.40
CA LEU A 95 -6.77 3.70 3.18
C LEU A 95 -7.10 2.20 3.06
N TRP A 96 -8.39 1.84 2.97
CA TRP A 96 -8.82 0.44 2.84
C TRP A 96 -8.57 -0.22 1.46
N ILE A 97 -8.51 0.54 0.36
CA ILE A 97 -8.30 -0.01 -1.01
C ILE A 97 -6.94 -0.74 -1.12
N PRO A 98 -5.81 -0.12 -0.73
CA PRO A 98 -4.52 -0.79 -0.79
C PRO A 98 -4.48 -2.06 0.07
N ASP A 99 -5.13 -2.08 1.24
CA ASP A 99 -5.18 -3.25 2.11
C ASP A 99 -5.90 -4.44 1.46
N VAL A 100 -7.07 -4.19 0.86
CA VAL A 100 -7.82 -5.24 0.15
C VAL A 100 -6.99 -5.82 -0.99
N ARG A 101 -6.25 -4.97 -1.72
CA ARG A 101 -5.42 -5.40 -2.86
C ARG A 101 -4.17 -6.16 -2.41
N ALA A 102 -3.49 -5.68 -1.37
CA ALA A 102 -2.34 -6.35 -0.77
C ALA A 102 -2.75 -7.71 -0.20
N TRP A 103 -3.87 -7.79 0.51
CA TRP A 103 -4.43 -9.04 1.02
C TRP A 103 -4.76 -10.01 -0.11
N ALA A 104 -5.49 -9.57 -1.15
CA ALA A 104 -5.85 -10.42 -2.28
C ALA A 104 -4.59 -10.97 -3.00
N TRP A 105 -3.57 -10.13 -3.15
CA TRP A 105 -2.28 -10.53 -3.71
C TRP A 105 -1.59 -11.59 -2.84
N GLY A 106 -1.47 -11.35 -1.53
CA GLY A 106 -0.85 -12.27 -0.57
C GLY A 106 -1.60 -13.60 -0.43
N ARG A 107 -2.94 -13.56 -0.44
CA ARG A 107 -3.82 -14.74 -0.37
C ARG A 107 -3.65 -15.68 -1.57
N GLY A 108 -3.34 -15.14 -2.74
CA GLY A 108 -3.10 -15.90 -3.97
C GLY A 108 -4.37 -16.47 -4.62
N GLY A 109 -4.19 -17.43 -5.52
CA GLY A 109 -5.27 -18.17 -6.18
C GLY A 109 -6.28 -17.27 -6.89
N SER A 110 -7.56 -17.59 -6.74
CA SER A 110 -8.66 -16.85 -7.37
C SER A 110 -8.81 -15.41 -6.87
N MET A 111 -8.35 -15.09 -5.65
CA MET A 111 -8.40 -13.72 -5.13
C MET A 111 -7.40 -12.83 -5.86
N ARG A 112 -6.16 -13.30 -6.05
CA ARG A 112 -5.15 -12.60 -6.84
C ARG A 112 -5.57 -12.45 -8.29
N ALA A 113 -6.07 -13.53 -8.91
CA ALA A 113 -6.43 -13.52 -10.33
C ALA A 113 -7.45 -12.42 -10.67
N LYS A 114 -8.41 -12.15 -9.76
CA LYS A 114 -9.44 -11.12 -9.95
C LYS A 114 -8.88 -9.70 -9.92
N SER A 115 -7.86 -9.41 -9.12
CA SER A 115 -7.30 -8.06 -8.96
C SER A 115 -6.03 -7.81 -9.76
N ALA A 116 -5.36 -8.86 -10.25
CA ALA A 116 -4.03 -8.79 -10.87
C ALA A 116 -3.95 -7.78 -12.03
N HIS A 117 -5.00 -7.64 -12.84
CA HIS A 117 -5.02 -6.74 -13.99
C HIS A 117 -4.92 -5.24 -13.63
N ARG A 118 -5.11 -4.86 -12.37
CA ARG A 118 -4.95 -3.48 -11.85
C ARG A 118 -3.72 -3.30 -10.96
N ILE A 119 -2.89 -4.33 -10.82
CA ILE A 119 -1.76 -4.35 -9.89
C ILE A 119 -0.46 -4.48 -10.66
N VAL A 120 0.43 -3.50 -10.47
CA VAL A 120 1.84 -3.60 -10.82
C VAL A 120 2.62 -4.00 -9.57
N VAL A 121 3.56 -4.93 -9.70
CA VAL A 121 4.41 -5.34 -8.58
C VAL A 121 5.82 -4.79 -8.78
N VAL A 122 6.30 -4.04 -7.81
CA VAL A 122 7.65 -3.49 -7.75
C VAL A 122 8.43 -4.28 -6.71
N ARG A 123 9.54 -4.92 -7.11
CA ARG A 123 10.39 -5.65 -6.17
C ARG A 123 11.41 -4.70 -5.56
N VAL A 124 11.56 -4.79 -4.24
CA VAL A 124 12.48 -3.98 -3.43
C VAL A 124 13.51 -4.88 -2.77
#